data_AF-A0A7W7ZLP3-F1
#
_entry.id   AF-A0A7W7ZLP3-F1
#
_cell.length_a   1.000
_cell.length_b   1.000
_cell.length_c   1.000
_cell.angle_alpha   90.00
_cell.angle_beta   90.00
_cell.angle_gamma   90.00
#
_symmetry.space_group_name_H-M   'P 1'
#
loop_
_entity.id
_entity.type
_entity.pdbx_description
1 polymer ?
#
loop_
_entity_poly.entity_id
_entity_poly.type
_entity_poly.pdbx_seq_one_letter_code
_entity_poly.pdbx_strand_id
1 'polypeptide(L)'
;MMTLVGCSPPQKSARYVVLPSAEGKRIFTTDNAWQPTATQIESAESHLSQIIGLHTQWPGDTRIIENPGGYYRQYVPVQLDGKELLFVNAFCARGLTAEWRSQLVDVSDGGECYWKATFDPVTERYSNLVINGKG
;
A
#
# COMPACT_ATOMS: atom_id res chain seq x y z
N MET A 1 -16.79 -16.06 -33.18
CA MET A 1 -16.41 -16.55 -31.83
C MET A 1 -15.25 -15.66 -31.39
N MET A 2 -15.51 -14.70 -30.50
CA MET A 2 -14.58 -13.62 -30.17
C MET A 2 -13.91 -13.99 -28.83
N THR A 3 -12.64 -14.37 -28.87
CA THR A 3 -11.88 -14.70 -27.66
C THR A 3 -11.28 -13.40 -27.13
N LEU A 4 -11.79 -12.91 -25.99
CA LEU A 4 -11.15 -11.83 -25.25
C LEU A 4 -9.90 -12.38 -24.57
N VAL A 5 -8.74 -12.07 -25.13
CA VAL A 5 -7.45 -12.28 -24.48
C VAL A 5 -7.27 -11.16 -23.45
N GLY A 6 -7.50 -11.48 -22.18
CA GLY A 6 -7.10 -10.62 -21.08
C GLY A 6 -5.58 -10.66 -20.95
N CYS A 7 -4.90 -9.58 -21.35
CA CYS A 7 -3.49 -9.39 -21.04
C CYS A 7 -3.36 -9.12 -19.53
N SER A 8 -2.94 -10.11 -18.76
CA SER A 8 -2.33 -9.84 -17.45
C SER A 8 -0.94 -9.24 -17.69
N PRO A 9 -0.62 -8.05 -17.17
CA PRO A 9 0.72 -7.51 -17.31
C PRO A 9 1.74 -8.38 -16.55
N PRO A 10 2.98 -8.51 -17.06
CA PRO A 10 3.99 -9.38 -16.48
C PRO A 10 4.45 -8.88 -15.10
N GLN A 11 4.16 -9.66 -14.07
CA GLN A 11 4.41 -9.37 -12.64
C GLN A 11 5.89 -9.29 -12.19
N LYS A 12 6.88 -9.43 -13.10
CA LYS A 12 8.30 -9.59 -12.71
C LYS A 12 9.07 -8.28 -12.50
N SER A 13 8.52 -7.13 -12.90
CA SER A 13 9.15 -5.80 -12.79
C SER A 13 8.31 -4.78 -11.98
N ALA A 14 7.16 -5.20 -11.45
CA ALA A 14 6.30 -4.32 -10.64
C ALA A 14 6.98 -4.00 -9.30
N ARG A 15 6.99 -2.71 -8.95
CA ARG A 15 7.40 -2.22 -7.62
C ARG A 15 6.32 -2.46 -6.56
N TYR A 16 5.25 -3.16 -6.89
CA TYR A 16 4.20 -3.47 -5.93
C TYR A 16 3.78 -4.93 -5.99
N VAL A 17 3.08 -5.36 -4.94
CA VAL A 17 2.37 -6.64 -4.85
C VAL A 17 1.04 -6.42 -4.14
N VAL A 18 0.05 -7.24 -4.46
CA VAL A 18 -1.19 -7.35 -3.67
C VAL A 18 -1.07 -8.59 -2.81
N LEU A 19 -1.09 -8.41 -1.49
CA LEU A 19 -1.08 -9.52 -0.54
C LEU A 19 -2.51 -10.00 -0.26
N PRO A 20 -2.69 -11.25 0.19
CA PRO A 20 -3.99 -11.73 0.66
C PRO A 20 -4.51 -10.91 1.83
N SER A 21 -5.83 -10.77 1.96
CA SER A 21 -6.48 -10.09 3.10
C SER A 21 -6.13 -10.71 4.47
N ALA A 22 -5.70 -11.98 4.49
CA ALA A 22 -5.18 -12.63 5.69
C ALA A 22 -3.96 -11.92 6.30
N GLU A 23 -3.11 -11.29 5.48
CA GLU A 23 -1.99 -10.48 5.98
C GLU A 23 -2.48 -9.22 6.70
N GLY A 24 -3.66 -8.71 6.34
CA GLY A 24 -4.29 -7.56 7.00
C GLY A 24 -4.63 -7.80 8.46
N LYS A 25 -4.89 -9.06 8.84
CA LYS A 25 -5.18 -9.47 10.23
C LYS A 25 -4.00 -9.31 11.17
N ARG A 26 -2.78 -9.15 10.63
CA ARG A 26 -1.57 -8.86 11.42
C ARG A 26 -1.52 -7.41 11.89
N ILE A 27 -2.33 -6.54 11.27
CA ILE A 27 -2.30 -5.09 11.48
C ILE A 27 -3.62 -4.59 12.05
N PHE A 28 -4.75 -5.12 11.55
CA PHE A 28 -6.09 -4.67 11.88
C PHE A 28 -6.98 -5.83 12.30
N THR A 29 -7.90 -5.56 13.24
CA THR A 29 -9.04 -6.44 13.48
C THR A 29 -10.01 -6.28 12.31
N THR A 30 -9.99 -7.25 11.40
CA THR A 30 -10.85 -7.25 10.21
C THR A 30 -11.55 -8.61 10.08
N ASP A 31 -12.88 -8.58 10.15
CA ASP A 31 -13.69 -9.81 10.24
C ASP A 31 -14.06 -10.38 8.87
N ASN A 32 -13.95 -9.56 7.82
CA ASN A 32 -14.43 -9.88 6.49
C ASN A 32 -13.30 -9.72 5.47
N ALA A 33 -13.06 -10.79 4.72
CA ALA A 33 -12.13 -10.78 3.61
C ALA A 33 -12.80 -10.13 2.40
N TRP A 34 -12.10 -9.16 1.79
CA TRP A 34 -12.44 -8.63 0.47
C TRP A 34 -11.22 -8.69 -0.44
N GLN A 35 -11.45 -8.56 -1.76
CA GLN A 35 -10.40 -8.62 -2.77
C GLN A 35 -10.55 -7.46 -3.75
N PRO A 36 -9.51 -6.63 -3.96
CA PRO A 36 -9.56 -5.53 -4.92
C PRO A 36 -9.53 -6.03 -6.35
N THR A 37 -10.19 -5.28 -7.23
CA THR A 37 -10.07 -5.47 -8.67
C THR A 37 -8.75 -4.89 -9.20
N ALA A 38 -8.34 -5.31 -10.39
CA ALA A 38 -7.15 -4.75 -11.05
C ALA A 38 -7.25 -3.22 -11.21
N THR A 39 -8.44 -2.72 -11.61
CA THR A 39 -8.69 -1.29 -11.78
C THR A 39 -8.57 -0.50 -10.46
N GLN A 40 -8.97 -1.09 -9.33
CA GLN A 40 -8.79 -0.44 -8.02
C GLN A 40 -7.30 -0.32 -7.63
N ILE A 41 -6.49 -1.33 -7.97
CA ILE A 41 -5.03 -1.27 -7.77
C ILE A 41 -4.39 -0.24 -8.72
N GLU A 42 -4.81 -0.22 -9.99
CA GLU A 42 -4.35 0.78 -10.96
C GLU A 42 -4.71 2.20 -10.54
N SER A 43 -5.91 2.41 -9.97
CA SER A 43 -6.32 3.70 -9.40
C SER A 43 -5.46 4.08 -8.18
N ALA A 44 -5.13 3.13 -7.30
CA ALA A 44 -4.23 3.39 -6.19
C ALA A 44 -2.82 3.79 -6.67
N GLU A 45 -2.28 3.11 -7.68
CA GLU A 45 -0.97 3.42 -8.27
C GLU A 45 -0.95 4.78 -9.00
N SER A 46 -2.00 5.13 -9.74
CA SER A 46 -2.09 6.41 -10.47
C SER A 46 -2.23 7.62 -9.54
N HIS A 47 -2.75 7.41 -8.33
CA HIS A 47 -2.97 8.46 -7.33
C HIS A 47 -1.87 8.58 -6.27
N LEU A 48 -0.73 7.90 -6.42
CA LEU A 48 0.39 7.94 -5.46
C LEU A 48 0.89 9.36 -5.16
N SER A 49 0.77 10.32 -6.08
CA SER A 49 1.17 11.71 -5.87
C SER A 49 0.37 12.41 -4.76
N GLN A 50 -0.82 11.91 -4.40
CA GLN A 50 -1.59 12.45 -3.27
C GLN A 50 -0.83 12.34 -1.94
N ILE A 51 0.04 11.33 -1.78
CA ILE A 51 0.84 11.14 -0.56
C ILE A 51 1.73 12.36 -0.26
N ILE A 52 2.24 13.05 -1.28
CA ILE A 52 3.09 14.24 -1.12
C ILE A 52 2.37 15.34 -0.32
N GLY A 53 1.05 15.45 -0.50
CA GLY A 53 0.22 16.46 0.15
C GLY A 53 -0.35 16.05 1.51
N LEU A 54 -0.07 14.83 1.99
CA LEU A 54 -0.57 14.37 3.28
C LEU A 54 0.37 14.78 4.41
N HIS A 55 -0.22 15.29 5.49
CA HIS A 55 0.48 15.39 6.77
C HIS A 55 0.50 14.01 7.44
N THR A 56 1.60 13.71 8.13
CA THR A 56 1.66 12.50 8.93
C THR A 56 0.66 12.59 10.10
N GLN A 57 0.22 11.45 10.61
CA GLN A 57 -0.67 11.41 11.77
C GLN A 57 -0.04 11.95 13.07
N TRP A 58 1.28 12.14 13.13
CA TRP A 58 1.95 12.61 14.34
C TRP A 58 2.06 14.13 14.40
N PRO A 59 1.52 14.78 15.46
CA PRO A 59 1.60 16.22 15.62
C PRO A 59 3.05 16.72 15.62
N GLY A 60 3.35 17.71 14.77
CA GLY A 60 4.68 18.32 14.67
C GLY A 60 5.68 17.58 13.77
N ASP A 61 5.30 16.44 13.18
CA ASP A 61 6.13 15.77 12.19
C ASP A 61 5.91 16.39 10.80
N THR A 62 6.95 17.06 10.31
CA THR A 62 6.96 17.81 9.05
C THR A 62 7.56 17.04 7.87
N ARG A 63 7.87 15.76 8.06
CA ARG A 63 8.46 14.92 7.01
C ARG A 63 7.48 14.72 5.87
N ILE A 64 8.03 14.66 4.66
CA ILE A 64 7.28 14.47 3.40
C ILE A 64 7.87 13.30 2.63
N ILE A 65 7.03 12.60 1.88
CA ILE A 65 7.48 11.58 0.93
C ILE A 65 7.49 12.23 -0.46
N GLU A 66 8.63 12.72 -0.89
CA GLU A 66 8.76 13.50 -2.15
C GLU A 66 8.48 12.66 -3.41
N ASN A 67 8.86 11.39 -3.39
CA ASN A 67 8.69 10.48 -4.52
C ASN A 67 8.02 9.15 -4.09
N PRO A 68 6.69 9.13 -3.85
CA PRO A 68 5.98 7.93 -3.41
C PRO A 68 6.08 6.76 -4.40
N GLY A 69 6.16 7.05 -5.71
CA GLY A 69 6.34 6.05 -6.76
C GLY A 69 7.72 5.34 -6.73
N GLY A 70 8.70 5.96 -6.08
CA GLY A 70 10.04 5.43 -5.88
C GLY A 70 10.11 4.19 -4.97
N TYR A 71 9.11 4.01 -4.12
CA TYR A 71 9.08 2.92 -3.13
C TYR A 71 8.65 1.60 -3.74
N TYR A 72 8.97 0.51 -3.06
CA TYR A 72 8.27 -0.76 -3.19
C TYR A 72 7.02 -0.72 -2.33
N ARG A 73 5.95 -1.42 -2.74
CA ARG A 73 4.64 -1.33 -2.09
C ARG A 73 4.00 -2.71 -1.91
N GLN A 74 3.33 -2.88 -0.79
CA GLN A 74 2.41 -3.98 -0.54
C GLN A 74 1.03 -3.40 -0.35
N TYR A 75 0.09 -3.79 -1.20
CA TYR A 75 -1.33 -3.50 -1.04
C TYR A 75 -1.97 -4.65 -0.28
N VAL A 76 -2.61 -4.34 0.83
CA VAL A 76 -3.29 -5.32 1.68
C VAL A 76 -4.76 -4.93 1.77
N PRO A 77 -5.68 -5.77 1.25
CA PRO A 77 -7.11 -5.52 1.38
C PRO A 77 -7.52 -5.64 2.85
N VAL A 78 -8.09 -4.58 3.40
CA VAL A 78 -8.59 -4.53 4.78
C VAL A 78 -10.00 -3.97 4.80
N GLN A 79 -10.85 -4.45 5.70
CA GLN A 79 -12.14 -3.83 5.99
C GLN A 79 -12.06 -3.11 7.34
N LEU A 80 -12.20 -1.79 7.33
CA LEU A 80 -12.16 -0.93 8.51
C LEU A 80 -13.44 -0.11 8.58
N ASP A 81 -14.12 -0.12 9.71
CA ASP A 81 -15.38 0.62 9.94
C ASP A 81 -16.42 0.43 8.82
N GLY A 82 -16.53 -0.80 8.31
CA GLY A 82 -17.46 -1.14 7.24
C GLY A 82 -17.00 -0.74 5.82
N LYS A 83 -15.81 -0.15 5.66
CA LYS A 83 -15.25 0.24 4.37
C LYS A 83 -14.18 -0.73 3.88
N GLU A 84 -14.24 -1.08 2.61
CA GLU A 84 -13.20 -1.81 1.88
C GLU A 84 -12.07 -0.85 1.51
N LEU A 85 -10.91 -0.98 2.16
CA LEU A 85 -9.76 -0.09 1.99
C LEU A 85 -8.51 -0.88 1.62
N LEU A 86 -7.63 -0.25 0.85
CA LEU A 86 -6.29 -0.76 0.63
C LEU A 86 -5.36 -0.17 1.68
N PHE A 87 -4.87 -1.01 2.58
CA PHE A 87 -3.72 -0.65 3.39
C PHE A 87 -2.47 -0.73 2.51
N VAL A 88 -1.69 0.35 2.51
CA VAL A 88 -0.47 0.46 1.71
C VAL A 88 0.72 0.48 2.65
N ASN A 89 1.58 -0.51 2.52
CA ASN A 89 2.86 -0.57 3.21
C ASN A 89 3.97 -0.36 2.19
N ALA A 90 4.80 0.67 2.37
CA ALA A 90 5.78 1.07 1.39
C ALA A 90 7.20 1.19 1.98
N PHE A 91 8.19 0.75 1.20
CA PHE A 91 9.58 0.68 1.64
C PHE A 91 10.60 0.84 0.51
N CYS A 92 11.82 1.28 0.78
CA CYS A 92 12.86 1.36 -0.26
C CYS A 92 13.35 -0.02 -0.72
N ALA A 93 14.19 -0.04 -1.76
CA ALA A 93 14.83 -1.26 -2.27
C ALA A 93 15.82 -1.93 -1.29
N ARG A 94 16.35 -1.16 -0.33
CA ARG A 94 17.43 -1.61 0.54
C ARG A 94 16.89 -2.63 1.53
N GLY A 95 17.45 -3.85 1.51
CA GLY A 95 17.07 -4.93 2.42
C GLY A 95 15.84 -5.72 1.98
N LEU A 96 15.41 -5.60 0.71
CA LEU A 96 14.37 -6.47 0.16
C LEU A 96 14.82 -7.93 0.21
N THR A 97 14.02 -8.76 0.88
CA THR A 97 14.20 -10.21 0.91
C THR A 97 13.37 -10.87 -0.20
N ALA A 98 13.40 -12.20 -0.37
CA ALA A 98 12.56 -12.84 -1.40
C ALA A 98 11.07 -12.82 -1.02
N GLU A 99 10.79 -12.73 0.28
CA GLU A 99 9.50 -12.98 0.91
C GLU A 99 8.56 -11.77 0.89
N TRP A 100 9.04 -10.56 0.56
CA TRP A 100 8.19 -9.35 0.55
C TRP A 100 7.01 -9.45 -0.42
N ARG A 101 7.07 -10.34 -1.41
CA ARG A 101 5.94 -10.56 -2.33
C ARG A 101 4.87 -11.50 -1.76
N SER A 102 5.14 -12.18 -0.67
CA SER A 102 4.26 -13.18 -0.07
C SER A 102 3.86 -12.89 1.38
N GLN A 103 4.61 -12.03 2.06
CA GLN A 103 4.42 -11.73 3.48
C GLN A 103 4.55 -10.24 3.73
N LEU A 104 3.72 -9.71 4.62
CA LEU A 104 3.80 -8.32 5.04
C LEU A 104 5.18 -8.02 5.61
N VAL A 105 5.83 -6.99 5.07
CA VAL A 105 7.08 -6.45 5.61
C VAL A 105 6.74 -5.59 6.81
N ASP A 106 7.16 -6.01 7.99
CA ASP A 106 6.97 -5.24 9.22
C ASP A 106 8.32 -4.73 9.73
N VAL A 107 8.44 -3.42 9.86
CA VAL A 107 9.67 -2.74 10.28
C VAL A 107 9.31 -1.74 11.37
N SER A 108 10.06 -1.78 12.47
CA SER A 108 9.81 -0.95 13.65
C SER A 108 10.58 0.37 13.64
N ASP A 109 11.72 0.45 12.93
CA ASP A 109 12.54 1.67 12.83
C ASP A 109 13.17 1.80 11.43
N GLY A 110 12.50 2.58 10.57
CA GLY A 110 12.79 2.64 9.15
C GLY A 110 13.07 4.04 8.60
N GLY A 111 12.84 5.08 9.40
CA GLY A 111 12.88 6.46 8.94
C GLY A 111 11.97 6.72 7.74
N GLU A 112 12.37 7.69 6.91
CA GLU A 112 11.66 8.06 5.67
C GLU A 112 11.61 6.92 4.65
N CYS A 113 12.42 5.89 4.83
CA CYS A 113 12.43 4.73 3.95
C CYS A 113 11.20 3.84 4.12
N TYR A 114 10.37 4.06 5.15
CA TYR A 114 9.18 3.27 5.43
C TYR A 114 7.99 4.17 5.75
N TRP A 115 6.92 4.01 4.97
CA TRP A 115 5.67 4.72 5.21
C TRP A 115 4.47 3.81 4.98
N LYS A 116 3.37 4.16 5.65
CA LYS A 116 2.10 3.45 5.62
C LYS A 116 0.99 4.45 5.34
N ALA A 117 -0.03 4.04 4.60
CA ALA A 117 -1.23 4.84 4.35
C ALA A 117 -2.43 3.94 4.07
N THR A 118 -3.63 4.53 4.00
CA THR A 118 -4.83 3.84 3.53
C THR A 118 -5.36 4.53 2.29
N PHE A 119 -5.73 3.75 1.27
CA PHE A 119 -6.42 4.22 0.07
C PHE A 119 -7.85 3.70 0.04
N ASP A 120 -8.79 4.62 -0.16
CA ASP A 120 -10.20 4.31 -0.37
C ASP A 120 -10.49 4.23 -1.87
N PRO A 121 -10.80 3.04 -2.42
CA PRO A 121 -11.05 2.86 -3.84
C PRO A 121 -12.40 3.43 -4.32
N VAL A 122 -13.31 3.77 -3.41
CA VAL A 122 -14.59 4.42 -3.75
C VAL A 122 -14.40 5.92 -3.96
N THR A 123 -13.59 6.55 -3.10
CA THR A 123 -13.34 8.00 -3.18
C THR A 123 -12.05 8.36 -3.91
N GLU A 124 -11.21 7.37 -4.22
CA GLU A 124 -9.88 7.51 -4.82
C GLU A 124 -8.95 8.41 -3.99
N ARG A 125 -9.04 8.30 -2.66
CA ARG A 125 -8.27 9.13 -1.71
C ARG A 125 -7.34 8.33 -0.84
N TYR A 126 -6.10 8.83 -0.75
CA TYR A 126 -5.17 8.46 0.29
C TYR A 126 -5.44 9.22 1.59
N SER A 127 -5.21 8.57 2.72
CA SER A 127 -5.35 9.11 4.07
C SER A 127 -4.44 8.36 5.04
N ASN A 128 -4.38 8.81 6.30
CA ASN A 128 -3.71 8.11 7.40
C ASN A 128 -2.21 7.85 7.16
N LEU A 129 -1.50 8.83 6.59
CA LEU A 129 -0.07 8.71 6.37
C LEU A 129 0.68 8.58 7.71
N VAL A 130 1.50 7.55 7.82
CA VAL A 130 2.46 7.35 8.91
C VAL A 130 3.83 7.11 8.31
N ILE A 131 4.85 7.85 8.75
CA ILE A 131 6.24 7.64 8.35
C ILE A 131 6.98 7.06 9.56
N ASN A 132 7.38 5.79 9.50
CA ASN A 132 7.96 5.09 10.64
C ASN A 132 9.19 5.82 11.20
N GLY A 133 9.20 6.08 12.51
CA GLY A 133 10.38 6.43 13.34
C GLY A 133 11.18 7.66 12.93
N LYS A 134 11.54 8.52 13.89
CA LYS A 134 12.80 9.26 13.79
C LYS A 134 13.88 8.34 14.34
N GLY A 135 15.00 8.18 13.63
CA GLY A 135 16.25 7.81 14.30
C GLY A 135 16.63 8.84 15.35
#